data_AF-A0AAV0NC45-F1
#
_entry.id   AF-A0AAV0NC45-F1
#
_cell.length_a   1.000
_cell.length_b   1.000
_cell.length_c   1.000
_cell.angle_alpha   90.00
_cell.angle_beta   90.00
_cell.angle_gamma   90.00
#
_symmetry.space_group_name_H-M   'P 1'
#
loop_
_entity.id
_entity.type
_entity.pdbx_description
1 polymer ?
#
loop_
_entity_poly.entity_id
_entity_poly.type
_entity_poly.pdbx_seq_one_letter_code
_entity_poly.pdbx_strand_id
1 'polypeptide(L)' 'MAMKALGLDRKGVQEFYAQKSALKGLLLDENDIAEAALYLASDESQFVSGLNLIVDGGYNLRSA' A
#
# COMPACT_ATOMS: atom_id res chain seq x y z
N MET A 1 10.20 3.10 -11.34
CA MET A 1 10.99 3.00 -12.59
C MET A 1 10.91 1.62 -13.26
N ALA A 2 10.97 0.49 -12.54
CA ALA A 2 10.90 -0.85 -13.14
C ALA A 2 9.60 -1.14 -13.95
N MET A 3 8.42 -0.82 -13.40
CA MET A 3 7.16 -1.10 -14.09
C MET A 3 6.93 -0.30 -15.38
N LYS A 4 7.46 0.94 -15.44
CA LYS A 4 7.44 1.76 -16.66
C LYS A 4 8.33 1.14 -17.76
N ALA A 5 9.44 0.51 -17.38
CA ALA A 5 10.29 -0.23 -18.31
C ALA A 5 9.64 -1.54 -18.81
N LEU A 6 8.68 -2.09 -18.06
CA LEU A 6 7.83 -3.22 -18.48
C LEU A 6 6.62 -2.79 -19.33
N GLY A 7 6.48 -1.50 -19.64
CA GLY A 7 5.37 -0.99 -20.44
C GLY A 7 4.02 -0.95 -19.71
N LEU A 8 4.01 -1.09 -18.39
CA LEU A 8 2.78 -1.01 -17.59
C LEU A 8 2.36 0.44 -17.37
N ASP A 9 1.08 0.71 -17.58
CA ASP A 9 0.44 1.95 -17.17
C ASP A 9 0.05 1.90 -15.67
N ARG A 10 -0.57 2.97 -15.16
CA ARG A 10 -0.95 3.05 -13.74
C ARG A 10 -1.83 1.86 -13.32
N LYS A 11 -2.83 1.52 -14.14
CA LYS A 11 -3.76 0.43 -13.84
C LYS A 11 -3.05 -0.92 -13.82
N GLY A 12 -2.19 -1.18 -14.80
CA GLY A 12 -1.40 -2.40 -14.86
C GLY A 12 -0.45 -2.55 -13.67
N VAL A 13 0.08 -1.45 -13.14
CA VAL A 13 0.87 -1.47 -11.89
C VAL A 13 0.00 -1.82 -10.69
N GLN A 14 -1.17 -1.21 -10.55
CA GLN A 14 -2.09 -1.49 -9.44
C GLN A 14 -2.55 -2.96 -9.46
N GLU A 15 -2.92 -3.47 -10.63
CA GLU A 15 -3.32 -4.87 -10.81
C GLU A 15 -2.18 -5.85 -10.50
N PHE A 16 -0.95 -5.54 -10.93
CA PHE A 16 0.24 -6.33 -10.59
C PHE A 16 0.43 -6.44 -9.07
N TYR A 17 0.35 -5.32 -8.35
CA TYR A 17 0.46 -5.32 -6.90
C TYR A 17 -0.70 -6.05 -6.22
N ALA A 18 -1.95 -5.84 -6.67
CA ALA A 18 -3.13 -6.48 -6.10
C ALA A 18 -3.15 -8.01 -6.31
N GLN A 19 -2.57 -8.50 -7.41
CA GLN A 19 -2.40 -9.94 -7.62
C GLN A 19 -1.48 -10.55 -6.54
N LYS A 20 -0.47 -9.81 -6.11
CA LYS A 20 0.56 -10.26 -5.16
C LYS A 20 0.26 -9.89 -3.70
N SER A 21 -0.57 -8.89 -3.45
CA SER A 21 -0.99 -8.46 -2.10
C SER A 21 -1.71 -9.59 -1.35
N ALA A 22 -1.66 -9.56 -0.02
CA ALA A 22 -2.47 -10.43 0.85
C ALA A 22 -3.96 -10.08 0.73
N LEU A 23 -4.26 -8.78 0.68
CA LEU A 23 -5.60 -8.22 0.60
C LEU A 23 -6.14 -8.31 -0.84
N LYS A 24 -7.13 -9.18 -1.07
CA LYS A 24 -7.70 -9.44 -2.39
C LYS A 24 -8.90 -8.53 -2.70
N GLY A 25 -9.03 -8.15 -3.97
CA GLY A 25 -10.17 -7.39 -4.48
C GLY A 25 -10.06 -5.87 -4.31
N LEU A 26 -8.95 -5.38 -3.76
CA LEU A 26 -8.67 -3.96 -3.59
C LEU A 26 -7.41 -3.57 -4.37
N LEU A 27 -7.46 -2.40 -5.01
CA LEU A 27 -6.31 -1.78 -5.65
C LEU A 27 -5.78 -0.71 -4.72
N LEU A 28 -4.48 -0.79 -4.39
CA LEU A 28 -3.84 0.25 -3.60
C LEU A 28 -3.78 1.56 -4.43
N ASP A 29 -4.16 2.67 -3.81
CA ASP A 29 -4.03 4.01 -4.40
C ASP A 29 -3.49 5.06 -3.41
N GLU A 30 -3.39 6.31 -3.87
CA GLU A 30 -2.90 7.43 -3.06
C GLU A 30 -3.75 7.72 -1.80
N ASN A 31 -5.04 7.39 -1.82
CA ASN A 31 -5.94 7.63 -0.69
C ASN A 31 -5.67 6.66 0.47
N ASP A 32 -5.27 5.41 0.18
CA ASP A 32 -4.89 4.47 1.25
C ASP A 32 -3.74 5.01 2.11
N ILE A 33 -2.79 5.71 1.47
CA ILE A 33 -1.69 6.39 2.16
C ILE A 33 -2.20 7.61 2.94
N ALA A 34 -3.08 8.40 2.33
CA ALA A 34 -3.65 9.59 2.97
C ALA A 34 -4.47 9.23 4.21
N GLU A 35 -5.29 8.19 4.15
CA GLU A 35 -6.09 7.70 5.29
C GLU A 35 -5.20 7.12 6.40
N ALA A 36 -4.14 6.39 6.05
CA ALA A 36 -3.18 5.92 7.05
C ALA A 36 -2.45 7.08 7.74
N ALA A 37 -2.09 8.13 6.99
CA ALA A 37 -1.50 9.33 7.56
C ALA A 37 -2.49 10.10 8.43
N LEU A 38 -3.77 10.18 8.02
CA LEU A 38 -4.83 10.81 8.78
C LEU A 38 -5.04 10.10 10.13
N TYR A 39 -5.08 8.76 10.13
CA TYR A 39 -5.14 7.97 11.36
C TYR A 39 -3.95 8.23 12.29
N LEU A 40 -2.72 8.27 11.75
CA LEU A 40 -1.52 8.56 12.55
C LEU A 40 -1.46 10.01 13.05
N ALA A 41 -2.22 10.92 12.46
CA ALA A 41 -2.34 12.31 12.89
C ALA A 41 -3.49 12.54 13.89
N SER A 42 -4.33 11.54 14.13
CA SER A 42 -5.54 11.66 14.94
C SER A 42 -5.36 11.21 16.39
N ASP A 43 -6.28 11.60 17.26
CA ASP A 43 -6.25 11.29 18.70
C ASP A 43 -6.36 9.78 18.99
N GLU A 44 -6.90 9.01 18.03
CA GLU A 44 -7.01 7.55 18.08
C GLU A 44 -5.64 6.84 18.07
N SER A 45 -4.58 7.53 17.62
CA SER A 45 -3.22 7.00 17.58
C SER A 45 -2.28 7.64 18.62
N GLN A 46 -2.80 8.35 19.63
CA GLN A 46 -2.02 9.16 20.58
C GLN A 46 -0.86 8.45 21.31
N PHE A 47 -0.90 7.12 21.42
CA PHE A 47 0.15 6.31 22.07
C PHE A 47 0.97 5.47 21.08
N VAL A 48 0.78 5.69 19.78
CA VAL A 48 1.44 4.98 18.68
C VAL A 48 2.61 5.82 18.20
N SER A 49 3.84 5.40 18.52
CA SER A 49 5.06 6.12 18.11
C SER A 49 6.22 5.16 17.89
N GLY A 50 7.24 5.60 17.14
CA GLY A 50 8.48 4.87 16.93
C GLY A 50 8.38 3.63 16.03
N LEU A 51 7.37 3.55 15.16
CA LEU A 51 7.16 2.42 14.25
C LEU A 51 7.12 2.86 12.79
N ASN A 52 7.48 1.93 11.89
CA ASN A 52 7.29 2.08 10.45
C ASN A 52 5.98 1.40 10.05
N LEU A 53 4.96 2.18 9.66
CA LEU A 53 3.69 1.64 9.18
C LEU A 53 3.82 1.34 7.68
N ILE A 54 3.76 0.06 7.31
CA ILE A 54 3.76 -0.37 5.90
C ILE A 54 2.31 -0.43 5.40
N VAL A 55 2.01 0.31 4.33
CA VAL A 55 0.69 0.37 3.69
C VAL A 55 0.82 -0.16 2.27
N ASP A 56 0.71 -1.48 2.11
CA ASP A 56 0.97 -2.17 0.84
C ASP A 56 0.00 -3.34 0.56
N GLY A 57 -1.09 -3.44 1.32
CA GLY A 57 -2.03 -4.56 1.24
C GLY A 57 -1.43 -5.93 1.61
N GLY A 58 -0.30 -5.95 2.34
CA GLY A 58 0.43 -7.15 2.72
C GLY A 58 1.28 -7.74 1.60
N TYR A 59 1.69 -6.92 0.62
CA TYR A 59 2.58 -7.34 -0.47
C TYR A 59 3.92 -7.87 0.08
N ASN A 60 4.54 -7.15 1.02
CA ASN A 60 5.83 -7.55 1.62
C ASN A 60 5.74 -8.75 2.57
N LEU A 61 4.52 -9.18 2.94
CA LEU A 61 4.31 -10.33 3.83
C LEU A 61 4.24 -11.67 3.08
N ARG A 62 4.23 -11.65 1.74
CA ARG A 62 4.22 -12.87 0.92
C ARG A 62 5.62 -13.15 0.41
N SER A 63 6.16 -14.32 0.72
CA SER A 63 7.35 -14.83 0.03
C SER A 63 7.00 -15.14 -1.43
N ALA A 64 7.94 -14.85 -2.34
CA ALA A 64 7.82 -15.17 -3.76
C ALA A 64 7.65 -16.66 -4.02
#